data_AF-A0A7Y0SJ86-F1
#
_entry.id   AF-A0A7Y0SJ86-F1
#
_cell.length_a   1.000
_cell.length_b   1.000
_cell.length_c   1.000
_cell.angle_alpha   90.00
_cell.angle_beta   90.00
_cell.angle_gamma   90.00
#
_symmetry.space_group_name_H-M   'P 1'
#
loop_
_entity.id
_entity.type
_entity.pdbx_description
1 polymer ?
#
loop_
_entity_poly.entity_id
_entity_poly.type
_entity_poly.pdbx_seq_one_letter_code
_entity_poly.pdbx_strand_id
1 'polypeptide(L)' 'PTTALALHYRRHSMESKLARAALDGMTAVMISDASHRIIMVNQEFENMMGYSTKHTQGWNAHNLIFLPEDLESTLNIW' A
#
# COMPACT_ATOMS: atom_id res chain seq x y z
N PRO A 1 17.92 8.99 28.18
CA PRO A 1 18.13 8.97 26.71
C PRO A 1 17.83 7.62 26.02
N THR A 2 18.00 6.47 26.69
CA THR A 2 17.88 5.13 26.08
C THR A 2 16.45 4.59 25.95
N THR A 3 15.53 4.98 26.84
CA THR A 3 14.14 4.50 26.86
C THR A 3 13.31 5.00 25.68
N ALA A 4 13.48 6.26 25.28
CA ALA A 4 12.78 6.84 24.12
C ALA A 4 13.18 6.16 22.79
N LEU A 5 14.47 5.87 22.63
CA LEU A 5 14.99 5.17 21.44
C LEU A 5 14.45 3.73 21.35
N ALA A 6 14.41 3.01 22.48
CA ALA A 6 13.85 1.66 22.54
C ALA A 6 12.34 1.63 22.24
N LEU A 7 11.59 2.64 22.70
CA LEU A 7 10.15 2.74 22.41
C LEU A 7 9.90 3.01 20.92
N HIS A 8 10.67 3.92 20.33
CA HIS A 8 10.59 4.26 18.90
C HIS A 8 10.92 3.05 18.02
N TYR A 9 11.99 2.32 18.35
CA TYR A 9 12.36 1.08 17.65
C TYR A 9 11.30 -0.03 17.77
N ARG A 10 10.72 -0.23 18.96
CA ARG A 10 9.66 -1.23 19.15
C ARG A 10 8.40 -0.91 18.34
N ARG A 11 8.01 0.36 18.28
CA ARG A 11 6.83 0.80 17.54
C ARG A 11 6.98 0.58 16.04
N HIS A 12 8.10 1.01 15.45
CA HIS A 12 8.42 0.72 14.05
C HIS A 12 8.52 -0.78 13.76
N SER A 13 9.07 -1.57 14.68
CA SER A 13 9.20 -3.02 14.49
C SER A 13 7.86 -3.75 14.42
N MET A 14 6.84 -3.28 15.17
CA MET A 14 5.51 -3.89 15.16
C MET A 14 4.71 -3.47 13.91
N GLU A 15 4.77 -2.20 13.52
CA GLU A 15 4.16 -1.72 12.28
C GLU A 15 4.75 -2.43 11.06
N SER A 16 6.08 -2.60 11.00
CA SER A 16 6.72 -3.38 9.92
C SER A 16 6.32 -4.86 9.93
N LYS A 17 6.10 -5.46 11.11
CA LYS A 17 5.63 -6.86 11.21
C LYS A 17 4.18 -7.02 10.78
N LEU A 18 3.31 -6.10 11.17
CA LEU A 18 1.92 -6.08 10.75
C LEU A 18 1.80 -5.82 9.26
N ALA A 19 2.58 -4.86 8.73
CA ALA A 19 2.66 -4.62 7.30
C ALA A 19 3.11 -5.87 6.55
N ARG A 20 4.17 -6.55 7.00
CA ARG A 20 4.62 -7.82 6.42
C ARG A 20 3.55 -8.91 6.49
N ALA A 21 2.92 -9.11 7.64
CA ALA A 21 1.88 -10.13 7.81
C ALA A 21 0.64 -9.86 6.94
N ALA A 22 0.29 -8.59 6.73
CA ALA A 22 -0.78 -8.20 5.82
C ALA A 22 -0.41 -8.46 4.35
N LEU A 23 0.87 -8.27 3.99
CA LEU A 23 1.36 -8.50 2.63
C LEU A 23 1.46 -10.00 2.32
N ASP A 24 1.84 -10.84 3.27
CA ASP A 24 1.95 -12.29 3.02
C ASP A 24 0.58 -13.02 3.04
N GLY A 25 -0.54 -12.29 3.07
CA GLY A 25 -1.90 -12.84 3.13
C GLY A 25 -2.51 -13.17 1.75
N MET A 26 -3.61 -13.93 1.76
CA MET A 26 -4.34 -14.40 0.56
C MET A 26 -5.10 -13.31 -0.22
N THR A 27 -4.95 -12.04 0.14
CA THR A 27 -5.70 -10.92 -0.43
C THR A 27 -4.73 -9.92 -1.04
N ALA A 28 -5.11 -9.26 -2.14
CA ALA A 28 -4.31 -8.19 -2.71
C ALA A 28 -4.19 -7.01 -1.73
N VAL A 29 -2.96 -6.58 -1.43
CA VAL A 29 -2.67 -5.48 -0.50
C VAL A 29 -1.69 -4.51 -1.15
N MET A 30 -2.02 -3.22 -1.05
CA MET A 30 -1.17 -2.11 -1.46
C MET A 30 -1.03 -1.11 -0.31
N ILE A 31 0.20 -0.66 -0.07
CA ILE A 31 0.52 0.39 0.90
C ILE A 31 1.01 1.61 0.13
N SER A 32 0.38 2.76 0.37
CA SER A 32 0.77 4.04 -0.21
C SER A 32 1.12 5.08 0.86
N ASP A 33 1.92 6.07 0.49
CA ASP A 33 2.19 7.22 1.34
C ASP A 33 1.00 8.21 1.36
N ALA A 34 1.13 9.27 2.18
CA ALA A 34 0.11 10.31 2.27
C ALA A 34 -0.08 11.13 0.97
N SER A 35 0.85 11.02 0.01
CA SER A 35 0.75 11.60 -1.34
C SER A 35 0.24 10.59 -2.38
N HIS A 36 -0.35 9.48 -1.92
CA HIS A 36 -0.85 8.38 -2.73
C HIS A 36 0.20 7.67 -3.58
N ARG A 37 1.50 7.78 -3.25
CA ARG A 37 2.53 7.01 -3.97
C ARG A 37 2.62 5.62 -3.40
N ILE A 38 2.62 4.62 -4.28
CA ILE A 38 2.77 3.22 -3.89
C ILE A 38 4.17 3.04 -3.30
N ILE A 39 4.22 2.61 -2.04
CA ILE A 39 5.45 2.25 -1.34
C ILE A 39 5.73 0.76 -1.55
N MET A 40 4.69 -0.08 -1.50
CA MET A 40 4.81 -1.53 -1.53
C MET A 40 3.47 -2.19 -1.91
N VAL A 41 3.54 -3.34 -2.57
CA VAL A 41 2.42 -4.23 -2.81
C VAL A 41 2.84 -5.66 -2.47
N ASN A 42 1.88 -6.56 -2.27
CA ASN A 42 2.18 -7.98 -2.11
C ASN A 42 2.08 -8.75 -3.43
N GLN A 43 2.52 -10.01 -3.40
CA GLN A 43 2.46 -10.90 -4.56
C GLN A 43 1.03 -11.05 -5.09
N GLU A 44 0.03 -11.07 -4.21
CA GLU A 44 -1.36 -11.26 -4.60
C GLU A 44 -1.93 -10.06 -5.33
N PHE A 45 -1.49 -8.86 -4.97
CA PHE A 45 -1.75 -7.65 -5.73
C PHE A 45 -1.10 -7.71 -7.12
N GLU A 46 0.17 -8.13 -7.21
CA GLU A 46 0.84 -8.27 -8.51
C GLU A 46 0.12 -9.28 -9.42
N ASN A 47 -0.28 -10.42 -8.85
CA ASN A 47 -0.98 -11.49 -9.54
C ASN A 47 -2.36 -11.02 -10.04
N MET A 48 -3.07 -10.22 -9.25
CA MET A 48 -4.39 -9.69 -9.60
C MET A 48 -4.30 -8.60 -10.67
N MET A 49 -3.36 -7.66 -10.52
CA MET A 49 -3.26 -6.47 -11.38
C MET A 49 -2.38 -6.69 -12.62
N GLY A 50 -1.59 -7.77 -12.65
CA GLY A 50 -0.69 -8.10 -13.75
C GLY A 50 0.60 -7.26 -13.81
N TYR A 51 0.87 -6.43 -12.80
CA TYR A 51 2.05 -5.57 -12.71
C TYR A 51 2.90 -5.93 -11.49
N SER A 52 4.23 -6.00 -11.66
CA SER A 52 5.13 -6.25 -10.52
C SER A 52 5.39 -4.99 -9.69
N THR A 53 5.73 -5.17 -8.41
CA THR A 53 6.03 -4.11 -7.42
C THR A 53 7.10 -3.15 -7.94
N LYS A 54 8.11 -3.67 -8.66
CA LYS A 54 9.17 -2.85 -9.26
C LYS A 54 8.65 -1.88 -10.32
N HIS A 55 7.57 -2.23 -11.00
CA HIS A 55 6.93 -1.33 -11.97
C HIS A 55 5.99 -0.34 -11.28
N THR A 56 5.28 -0.75 -10.23
CA THR A 56 4.23 0.08 -9.60
C THR A 56 4.76 1.02 -8.51
N GLN A 57 5.97 0.81 -8.01
CA GLN A 57 6.54 1.66 -6.96
C GLN A 57 6.66 3.13 -7.42
N GLY A 58 6.14 4.05 -6.61
CA GLY A 58 6.11 5.48 -6.90
C GLY A 58 4.99 5.95 -7.83
N TRP A 59 4.22 5.03 -8.44
CA TRP A 59 3.00 5.37 -9.16
C TRP A 59 1.97 5.94 -8.20
N ASN A 60 1.08 6.78 -8.75
CA ASN A 60 -0.07 7.25 -7.99
C ASN A 60 -1.09 6.10 -7.88
N ALA A 61 -1.34 5.67 -6.65
CA ALA A 61 -2.27 4.61 -6.31
C ALA A 61 -3.70 4.89 -6.80
N HIS A 62 -4.10 6.17 -6.85
CA HIS A 62 -5.41 6.58 -7.35
C HIS A 62 -5.60 6.16 -8.82
N ASN A 63 -4.59 6.37 -9.66
CA ASN A 63 -4.67 6.00 -11.08
C ASN A 63 -4.72 4.49 -11.33
N LEU A 64 -4.34 3.68 -10.33
CA LEU A 64 -4.33 2.22 -10.39
C LEU A 64 -5.63 1.61 -9.86
N ILE A 65 -6.25 2.22 -8.84
CA ILE A 65 -7.49 1.73 -8.23
C ILE A 65 -8.70 2.15 -9.06
N PHE A 66 -8.68 3.35 -9.63
CA PHE A 66 -9.76 3.86 -10.46
C PHE A 66 -9.45 3.54 -11.93
N LEU A 67 -10.12 2.53 -12.46
CA LEU A 67 -10.25 2.41 -13.91
C LEU A 67 -10.99 3.66 -14.43
N PRO A 68 -10.70 4.14 -15.65
CA PRO A 68 -11.33 5.35 -16.20
C PRO A 68 -12.87 5.32 -16.14
N GLU A 69 -13.46 4.13 -16.11
CA GLU A 69 -14.91 3.90 -16.04
C GLU A 69 -15.50 4.16 -14.63
N ASP A 70 -14.71 4.00 -13.56
CA ASP A 70 -15.16 4.21 -12.17
C ASP A 70 -15.01 5.67 -11.69
N LEU A 71 -14.20 6.47 -12.38
CA LEU A 71 -13.97 7.88 -12.02
C LEU A 71 -15.21 8.75 -12.29
N GLU A 72 -15.93 8.51 -13.38
CA GLU A 72 -17.19 9.19 -13.71
C GLU A 72 -18.29 8.85 -12.69
N SER A 73 -18.32 7.59 -12.23
CA SER A 73 -19.32 7.09 -11.27
C SER A 73 -19.15 7.68 -9.87
N THR A 74 -17.93 8.03 -9.48
CA THR A 74 -17.62 8.62 -8.16
C THR A 74 -17.77 10.13 -8.11
N LEU A 75 -17.69 10.83 -9.24
CA LEU A 75 -17.99 12.26 -9.34
C LEU A 75 -19.50 12.55 -9.32
N ASN A 76 -20.33 11.55 -9.62
CA ASN A 76 -21.79 11.69 -9.73
C ASN A 76 -22.57 11.43 -8.42
N ILE A 77 -21.86 11.18 -7.31
CA ILE A 77 -22.44 10.95 -5.97
C ILE A 77 -22.34 12.19 -5.05
N TRP A 78 -22.12 13.37 -5.61
CA TRP A 78 -22.26 14.67 -4.94
C TRP A 78 -23.14 15.63 -5.74
#